data_AF-A0A7V5RQP4-F1
#
_entry.id   AF-A0A7V5RQP4-F1
#
_cell.length_a   1.000
_cell.length_b   1.000
_cell.length_c   1.000
_cell.angle_alpha   90.00
_cell.angle_beta   90.00
_cell.angle_gamma   90.00
#
_symmetry.space_group_name_H-M   'P 1'
#
loop_
_entity.id
_entity.type
_entity.pdbx_description
1 polymer ?
#
loop_
_entity_poly.entity_id
_entity_poly.type
_entity_poly.pdbx_seq_one_letter_code
_entity_poly.pdbx_strand_id
1 'polypeptide(L)'
;MEAAVQTDQRTERIERILSAINDSDLSSIKSVVGNIIRLINNPKSTARDLKDIISIDPPLTAKILRVSNSSFYAAQTKIDDVGKAIVW
;
A
#
# COMPACT_ATOMS: atom_id res chain seq x y z
N MET A 1 -22.38 37.50 -0.91
CA MET A 1 -22.58 36.53 0.19
C MET A 1 -22.62 35.08 -0.31
N GLU A 2 -23.03 34.80 -1.56
CA GLU A 2 -23.05 33.44 -2.14
C GLU A 2 -21.68 32.78 -2.36
N ALA A 3 -20.64 33.55 -2.69
CA ALA A 3 -19.29 32.99 -2.94
C ALA A 3 -18.66 32.35 -1.69
N ALA A 4 -18.90 32.91 -0.49
CA ALA A 4 -18.36 32.39 0.76
C ALA A 4 -19.04 31.06 1.18
N VAL A 5 -20.36 30.96 0.97
CA VAL A 5 -21.13 29.74 1.22
C VAL A 5 -20.71 28.61 0.27
N GLN A 6 -20.35 28.94 -0.97
CA GLN A 6 -19.95 27.93 -1.97
C GLN A 6 -18.51 27.42 -1.76
N THR A 7 -17.61 28.24 -1.19
CA THR A 7 -16.27 27.82 -0.78
C THR A 7 -16.35 26.86 0.41
N ASP A 8 -17.19 27.17 1.40
CA ASP A 8 -17.40 26.35 2.60
C ASP A 8 -17.94 24.94 2.25
N GLN A 9 -18.96 24.88 1.39
CA GLN A 9 -19.51 23.62 0.88
C GLN A 9 -18.52 22.81 0.01
N ARG A 10 -17.59 23.46 -0.69
CA ARG A 10 -16.52 22.77 -1.42
C ARG A 10 -15.49 22.17 -0.47
N THR A 11 -15.10 22.91 0.56
CA THR A 11 -14.14 22.46 1.57
C THR A 11 -14.67 21.25 2.33
N GLU A 12 -15.93 21.30 2.78
CA GLU A 12 -16.58 20.15 3.43
C GLU A 12 -16.62 18.89 2.55
N ARG A 13 -16.89 19.05 1.24
CA ARG A 13 -16.88 17.91 0.31
C ARG A 13 -15.48 17.30 0.15
N ILE A 14 -14.45 18.14 0.12
CA ILE A 14 -13.06 17.66 0.03
C ILE A 14 -12.67 16.94 1.32
N GLU A 15 -13.01 17.48 2.50
CA GLU A 15 -12.73 16.82 3.78
C GLU A 15 -13.40 15.45 3.91
N ARG A 16 -14.66 15.31 3.47
CA ARG A 16 -15.36 14.01 3.45
C ARG A 16 -14.73 13.00 2.50
N ILE A 17 -14.17 13.46 1.37
CA ILE A 17 -13.44 12.58 0.44
C ILE A 17 -12.10 12.16 1.05
N LEU A 18 -11.40 13.09 1.71
CA LEU A 18 -10.13 12.80 2.37
C LEU A 18 -10.31 11.81 3.55
N SER A 19 -11.35 11.97 4.36
CA SER A 19 -11.64 11.02 5.44
C SER A 19 -11.99 9.63 4.90
N ALA A 20 -12.85 9.54 3.88
CA ALA A 20 -13.20 8.27 3.26
C ALA A 20 -11.99 7.56 2.62
N ILE A 21 -11.04 8.32 2.07
CA ILE A 21 -9.77 7.78 1.57
C ILE A 21 -8.89 7.29 2.73
N ASN A 22 -8.79 8.06 3.81
CA ASN A 22 -7.95 7.73 4.97
C ASN A 22 -8.46 6.52 5.76
N ASP A 23 -9.77 6.28 5.78
CA ASP A 23 -10.41 5.15 6.46
C ASP A 23 -10.49 3.89 5.59
N SER A 24 -10.14 4.00 4.30
CA SER A 24 -10.13 2.88 3.37
C SER A 24 -8.78 2.14 3.36
N ASP A 25 -8.78 0.88 2.93
CA ASP A 25 -7.56 0.06 2.69
C ASP A 25 -6.52 0.77 1.77
N LEU A 26 -6.94 1.83 1.08
CA LEU A 26 -6.10 2.67 0.22
C LEU A 26 -5.16 3.60 1.00
N SER A 27 -5.50 3.96 2.24
CA SER A 27 -4.74 4.89 3.08
C SER A 27 -3.37 4.34 3.46
N SER A 28 -3.35 3.10 3.96
CA SER A 28 -2.11 2.39 4.29
C SER A 28 -1.23 2.19 3.05
N ILE A 29 -1.88 1.92 1.90
CA ILE A 29 -1.22 1.78 0.60
C ILE A 29 -0.47 3.04 0.18
N LYS A 30 -0.96 4.27 0.45
CA LYS A 30 -0.31 5.49 -0.06
C LYS A 30 1.08 5.71 0.54
N SER A 31 1.22 5.55 1.86
CA SER A 31 2.51 5.70 2.53
C SER A 31 3.47 4.58 2.16
N VAL A 32 2.99 3.33 2.18
CA VAL A 32 3.80 2.15 1.91
C VAL A 32 4.26 2.11 0.45
N VAL A 33 3.37 2.41 -0.51
CA VAL A 33 3.71 2.47 -1.94
C VAL A 33 4.74 3.56 -2.23
N GLY A 34 4.61 4.74 -1.62
CA GLY A 34 5.59 5.81 -1.76
C GLY A 34 6.99 5.37 -1.31
N ASN A 35 7.07 4.65 -0.18
CA ASN A 35 8.33 4.11 0.33
C ASN A 35 8.87 2.99 -0.55
N ILE A 36 8.01 2.09 -1.06
CA ILE A 36 8.41 1.04 -2.01
C ILE A 36 8.99 1.67 -3.29
N ILE A 37 8.33 2.66 -3.87
CA ILE A 37 8.80 3.35 -5.09
C ILE A 37 10.17 4.00 -4.85
N ARG A 38 10.38 4.62 -3.68
CA ARG A 38 11.69 5.17 -3.32
C ARG A 38 12.74 4.07 -3.19
N LEU A 39 12.37 2.95 -2.58
CA LEU A 39 13.26 1.82 -2.34
C LEU A 39 13.73 1.18 -3.65
N ILE A 40 12.81 0.86 -4.56
CA ILE A 40 13.14 0.19 -5.85
C ILE A 40 14.01 1.06 -6.76
N ASN A 41 13.93 2.39 -6.63
CA ASN A 41 14.74 3.33 -7.39
C ASN A 41 16.12 3.57 -6.77
N ASN A 42 16.41 3.03 -5.59
CA ASN A 42 17.70 3.12 -4.94
C ASN A 42 18.52 1.85 -5.20
N PRO A 43 19.65 1.92 -5.93
CA PRO A 43 20.46 0.74 -6.28
C PRO A 43 21.18 0.12 -5.08
N LYS A 44 21.19 0.77 -3.91
CA LYS A 44 21.75 0.21 -2.67
C LYS A 44 20.71 -0.54 -1.83
N SER A 45 19.45 -0.50 -2.22
CA SER A 45 18.38 -1.17 -1.49
C SER A 45 18.45 -2.69 -1.65
N THR A 46 17.97 -3.40 -0.63
CA THR A 46 17.95 -4.85 -0.56
C THR A 46 16.53 -5.39 -0.48
N ALA A 47 16.35 -6.68 -0.76
CA ALA A 47 15.08 -7.37 -0.55
C ALA A 47 14.62 -7.34 0.93
N ARG A 48 15.57 -7.20 1.88
CA ARG A 48 15.25 -7.06 3.30
C ARG A 48 14.57 -5.73 3.59
N ASP A 49 15.05 -4.64 3.01
CA ASP A 49 14.43 -3.32 3.19
C ASP A 49 12.98 -3.31 2.68
N LEU A 50 12.72 -4.04 1.58
CA LEU A 50 11.38 -4.18 1.04
C LEU A 50 10.48 -5.02 1.97
N LYS A 51 11.01 -6.11 2.52
CA LYS A 51 10.33 -6.94 3.53
C LYS A 51 9.93 -6.10 4.74
N ASP A 52 10.85 -5.29 5.26
CA ASP A 52 10.62 -4.50 6.46
C ASP A 52 9.51 -3.47 6.24
N ILE A 53 9.46 -2.84 5.07
CA ILE A 53 8.39 -1.90 4.70
C ILE A 53 7.02 -2.61 4.59
N ILE A 54 6.98 -3.77 3.93
CA ILE A 54 5.73 -4.52 3.71
C ILE A 54 5.20 -5.11 5.02
N SER A 55 6.09 -5.55 5.91
CA SER A 55 5.73 -6.22 7.16
C SER A 55 5.06 -5.28 8.18
N ILE A 56 5.18 -3.96 8.00
CA ILE A 56 4.52 -2.95 8.84
C ILE A 56 3.00 -2.95 8.63
N ASP A 57 2.52 -3.41 7.47
CA ASP A 57 1.11 -3.42 7.09
C ASP A 57 0.60 -4.87 6.95
N PRO A 58 -0.12 -5.41 7.95
CA PRO A 58 -0.64 -6.77 7.91
C PRO A 58 -1.63 -7.04 6.75
N PRO A 59 -2.60 -6.15 6.44
CA PRO A 59 -3.43 -6.25 5.23
C PRO A 59 -2.62 -6.39 3.93
N LEU A 60 -1.60 -5.56 3.73
CA LEU A 60 -0.76 -5.61 2.53
C LEU A 60 0.03 -6.93 2.47
N THR A 61 0.62 -7.33 3.60
CA THR A 61 1.34 -8.60 3.75
C THR A 61 0.46 -9.78 3.34
N ALA A 62 -0.76 -9.86 3.87
CA ALA A 62 -1.70 -10.93 3.55
C ALA A 62 -2.06 -10.95 2.05
N LYS A 63 -2.24 -9.77 1.44
CA LYS A 63 -2.55 -9.65 0.01
C LYS A 63 -1.40 -10.12 -0.87
N ILE A 64 -0.17 -9.76 -0.52
CA ILE A 64 1.04 -10.22 -1.24
C ILE A 64 1.16 -11.74 -1.14
N LEU A 65 1.08 -12.31 0.06
CA LEU A 65 1.13 -13.77 0.24
C LEU A 65 0.04 -14.48 -0.58
N ARG A 66 -1.19 -13.96 -0.59
CA ARG A 66 -2.28 -14.52 -1.39
C ARG A 66 -1.98 -14.49 -2.90
N VAL A 67 -1.42 -13.38 -3.39
CA VAL A 67 -1.05 -13.22 -4.80
C VAL A 67 0.10 -14.15 -5.17
N SER A 68 1.16 -14.21 -4.36
CA SER A 68 2.32 -15.08 -4.60
C SER A 68 1.95 -16.57 -4.58
N ASN A 69 0.96 -16.98 -3.79
CA ASN A 69 0.43 -18.35 -3.79
C ASN A 69 -0.63 -18.62 -4.88
N SER A 70 -0.95 -17.64 -5.73
CA SER A 70 -1.95 -17.84 -6.78
C SER A 70 -1.39 -18.71 -7.92
N SER A 71 -2.29 -19.35 -8.68
CA SER A 71 -1.94 -20.17 -9.84
C SER A 71 -1.18 -19.38 -10.91
N PHE A 72 -1.30 -18.05 -10.93
CA PHE A 72 -0.57 -17.18 -11.85
C PHE A 72 0.95 -17.26 -11.64
N TYR A 73 1.39 -17.35 -10.37
CA TYR A 73 2.80 -17.47 -10.03
C TYR A 73 3.25 -18.93 -9.90
N ALA A 74 2.33 -19.91 -9.91
CA ALA A 74 2.65 -21.35 -9.94
C ALA A 74 3.66 -21.79 -8.86
N ALA A 75 3.52 -21.28 -7.63
CA ALA A 75 4.41 -21.60 -6.53
C ALA A 75 4.45 -23.12 -6.24
N GLN A 76 5.63 -23.74 -6.32
CA GLN A 76 5.81 -25.17 -6.04
C GLN A 76 5.55 -25.52 -4.58
N THR A 77 5.73 -24.55 -3.68
CA THR A 77 5.48 -24.70 -2.24
C THR A 77 4.71 -23.49 -1.74
N LYS A 78 3.96 -23.69 -0.65
CA LYS A 78 3.20 -22.60 -0.02
C LYS A 78 4.16 -21.53 0.49
N ILE A 79 3.98 -20.30 0.03
CA ILE A 79 4.74 -19.12 0.47
C ILE A 79 4.06 -18.56 1.72
N ASP A 80 4.77 -18.58 2.84
CA ASP A 80 4.30 -18.17 4.17
C ASP A 80 5.05 -16.96 4.74
N ASP A 81 6.12 -16.51 4.07
CA ASP A 81 6.95 -15.39 4.47
C ASP A 81 7.06 -14.38 3.32
N VAL A 82 6.97 -13.09 3.66
CA VAL A 82 7.10 -11.99 2.68
C VAL A 82 8.49 -11.97 2.03
N GLY A 83 9.55 -12.28 2.79
CA GLY A 83 10.90 -12.38 2.24
C GLY A 83 11.00 -13.48 1.19
N LYS A 84 10.38 -14.64 1.43
CA LYS A 84 10.25 -15.69 0.40
C LYS A 84 9.47 -15.18 -0.81
N ALA A 85 8.34 -14.49 -0.59
CA ALA A 85 7.51 -13.93 -1.66
C ALA A 85 8.23 -12.92 -2.57
N ILE A 86 9.23 -12.20 -2.03
CA ILE A 86 10.02 -11.20 -2.77
C ILE A 86 11.09 -11.86 -3.65
N VAL A 87 11.66 -12.97 -3.21
CA VAL A 87 12.78 -13.66 -3.89
C VAL A 87 12.30 -14.70 -4.90
N TRP A 88 11.05 -15.15 -4.75
CA TRP A 88 10.47 -16.27 -5.48
C TRP A 88 10.43 -16.05 -7.01
#